data_AF-A0A2H9NWW2-F1
#
_entry.id   AF-A0A2H9NWW2-F1
#
_cell.length_a   1.000
_cell.length_b   1.000
_cell.length_c   1.000
_cell.angle_alpha   90.00
_cell.angle_beta   90.00
_cell.angle_gamma   90.00
#
_symmetry.space_group_name_H-M   'P 1'
#
loop_
_entity.id
_entity.type
_entity.pdbx_description
1 polymer ?
#
loop_
_entity_poly.entity_id
_entity_poly.type
_entity_poly.pdbx_seq_one_letter_code
_entity_poly.pdbx_strand_id
1 'polypeptide(L)'
;AIYPTGITPKSLKPPEQKVYDLIVKRFLATFGDWAMRETITVAIAVKDEIFIAKGTTTKERGWHVLYEPYVNLKEEELPPLAAGDEIVIKKITLLKKETQPPKRYTESSLVKELEKRGLGTKSTRAAIIETLFQRGYVAEKSLQATKLGIRIVTVLSKYSPEIIDEQLTKRFDEDMELIIEDKKKEEEILDGAKDVLTGILTKFRKQEKSIGAELREAWQETQDKQNTLGDCPICKKGKLVIKKGKYGLFIACNQYPECTTTFKLPQNGLVKPADAVCEACSTPMILVVRKKKRPEKLCINPACPTKKLTTEEKKEVKAAADKPCPKCGTGTLVLRTSVYGSFLGCSNYPKCRHTEQLNG
;
A
#
# COMPACT_ATOMS: atom_id res chain seq x y z
N ALA A 1 -30.73 6.57 -8.76
CA ALA A 1 -29.52 7.19 -9.35
C ALA A 1 -29.01 8.27 -8.40
N ILE A 2 -27.75 8.71 -8.54
CA ILE A 2 -27.23 9.87 -7.81
C ILE A 2 -27.43 11.11 -8.68
N TYR A 3 -28.09 12.15 -8.17
CA TYR A 3 -28.42 13.38 -8.89
C TYR A 3 -28.40 14.59 -7.94
N PRO A 4 -28.20 15.82 -8.45
CA PRO A 4 -28.22 17.02 -7.62
C PRO A 4 -29.62 17.31 -7.08
N THR A 5 -29.69 17.80 -5.84
CA THR A 5 -30.97 18.11 -5.15
C THR A 5 -31.64 19.40 -5.62
N GLY A 6 -31.00 20.17 -6.51
CA GLY A 6 -31.43 21.52 -6.91
C GLY A 6 -31.01 22.63 -5.94
N ILE A 7 -30.43 22.30 -4.79
CA ILE A 7 -29.93 23.27 -3.82
C ILE A 7 -28.46 23.58 -4.11
N THR A 8 -28.13 24.85 -4.30
CA THR A 8 -26.74 25.29 -4.49
C THR A 8 -25.97 25.20 -3.17
N PRO A 9 -24.86 24.44 -3.11
CA PRO A 9 -24.07 24.31 -1.89
C PRO A 9 -23.30 25.60 -1.58
N LYS A 10 -23.31 26.05 -0.32
CA LYS A 10 -22.68 27.32 0.10
C LYS A 10 -21.15 27.25 0.20
N SER A 11 -20.61 26.10 0.59
CA SER A 11 -19.16 25.90 0.71
C SER A 11 -18.85 24.42 0.54
N LEU A 12 -17.98 24.11 -0.41
CA LEU A 12 -17.47 22.77 -0.67
C LEU A 12 -15.94 22.83 -0.69
N LYS A 13 -15.28 21.83 -0.11
CA LYS A 13 -13.84 21.68 -0.23
C LYS A 13 -13.46 21.31 -1.67
N PRO A 14 -12.21 21.55 -2.11
CA PRO A 14 -11.81 21.26 -3.49
C PRO A 14 -12.11 19.83 -4.00
N PRO A 15 -11.96 18.75 -3.20
CA PRO A 15 -12.35 17.41 -3.63
C PRO A 15 -13.88 17.24 -3.78
N GLU A 16 -14.65 17.82 -2.86
CA GLU A 16 -16.11 17.77 -2.86
C GLU A 16 -16.68 18.52 -4.07
N GLN A 17 -16.08 19.67 -4.43
CA GLN A 17 -16.43 20.44 -5.62
C GLN A 17 -16.27 19.62 -6.90
N LYS A 18 -15.18 18.85 -7.03
CA LYS A 18 -14.94 18.01 -8.21
C LYS A 18 -15.98 16.89 -8.35
N VAL A 19 -16.34 16.25 -7.25
CA VAL A 19 -17.37 15.20 -7.24
C VAL A 19 -18.74 15.80 -7.54
N TYR A 20 -19.06 16.96 -6.96
CA TYR A 20 -20.30 17.68 -7.23
C TYR A 20 -20.41 18.10 -8.70
N ASP A 21 -19.37 18.69 -9.28
CA ASP A 21 -19.30 19.07 -10.70
C ASP A 21 -19.53 17.86 -11.61
N LEU A 22 -18.87 16.72 -11.31
CA LEU A 22 -19.07 15.48 -12.05
C LEU A 22 -20.52 14.99 -11.99
N ILE A 23 -21.15 15.00 -10.81
CA ILE A 23 -22.54 14.55 -10.63
C ILE A 23 -23.51 15.48 -11.37
N VAL A 24 -23.37 16.80 -11.19
CA VAL A 24 -24.25 17.80 -11.82
C VAL A 24 -24.17 17.69 -13.33
N LYS A 25 -22.95 17.69 -13.90
CA LYS A 25 -22.77 17.59 -15.35
C LYS A 25 -23.25 16.24 -15.88
N ARG A 26 -23.03 15.14 -15.15
CA ARG A 26 -23.55 13.83 -15.56
C ARG A 26 -25.07 13.83 -15.60
N PHE A 27 -25.71 14.43 -14.62
CA PHE A 27 -27.16 14.56 -14.55
C PHE A 27 -27.71 15.46 -15.66
N LEU A 28 -27.15 16.65 -15.86
CA LEU A 28 -27.59 17.55 -16.93
C LEU A 28 -27.42 16.91 -18.32
N ALA A 29 -26.32 16.18 -18.52
CA ALA A 29 -26.08 15.47 -19.77
C ALA A 29 -27.12 14.39 -20.10
N THR A 30 -27.86 13.83 -19.11
CA THR A 30 -28.94 12.88 -19.42
C THR A 30 -30.16 13.53 -20.08
N PHE A 31 -30.24 14.87 -20.05
CA PHE A 31 -31.29 15.66 -20.71
C PHE A 31 -30.77 16.43 -21.93
N GLY A 32 -29.49 16.27 -22.29
CA GLY A 32 -28.92 16.89 -23.47
C GLY A 32 -29.31 16.16 -24.75
N ASP A 33 -29.30 16.89 -25.86
CA ASP A 33 -29.54 16.32 -27.18
C ASP A 33 -28.50 15.26 -27.54
N TRP A 34 -28.86 14.36 -28.45
CA TRP A 34 -27.94 13.37 -28.99
C TRP A 34 -26.74 14.05 -29.64
N ALA A 35 -25.55 13.49 -29.40
CA ALA A 35 -24.37 13.88 -30.15
C ALA A 35 -24.29 13.07 -31.45
N MET A 36 -24.07 13.74 -32.58
CA MET A 36 -23.92 13.09 -33.88
C MET A 36 -22.44 13.03 -34.26
N ARG A 37 -21.95 11.82 -34.52
CA ARG A 37 -20.57 11.57 -34.93
C ARG A 37 -20.55 10.80 -36.23
N GLU A 38 -19.69 11.23 -37.14
CA GLU A 38 -19.42 10.58 -38.41
C GLU A 38 -18.16 9.73 -38.27
N THR A 39 -18.17 8.52 -38.83
CA THR A 39 -16.99 7.66 -38.89
C THR A 39 -16.78 7.20 -40.31
N ILE A 40 -15.65 7.61 -40.89
CA ILE A 40 -15.23 7.23 -42.24
C ILE A 40 -14.22 6.11 -42.09
N THR A 41 -14.47 4.99 -42.75
CA THR A 41 -13.53 3.86 -42.84
C THR A 41 -13.16 3.67 -44.30
N VAL A 42 -11.87 3.75 -44.61
CA VAL A 42 -11.34 3.63 -45.97
C VAL A 42 -10.47 2.37 -46.04
N ALA A 43 -10.78 1.53 -47.03
CA ALA A 43 -9.92 0.41 -47.40
C ALA A 43 -8.99 0.86 -48.54
N ILE A 44 -7.69 0.75 -48.32
CA ILE A 44 -6.66 1.17 -49.26
C ILE A 44 -5.95 -0.10 -49.76
N ALA A 45 -6.14 -0.42 -51.03
CA ALA A 45 -5.44 -1.54 -51.67
C ALA A 45 -4.02 -1.11 -52.08
N VAL A 46 -3.02 -1.84 -51.61
CA VAL A 46 -1.62 -1.67 -52.00
C VAL A 46 -1.12 -3.01 -52.55
N LYS A 47 -1.13 -3.14 -53.87
CA LYS A 47 -0.96 -4.45 -54.55
C LYS A 47 -2.03 -5.43 -54.05
N ASP A 48 -1.61 -6.56 -53.48
CA ASP A 48 -2.50 -7.62 -52.98
C ASP A 48 -2.93 -7.43 -51.52
N GLU A 49 -2.44 -6.38 -50.85
CA GLU A 49 -2.69 -6.15 -49.41
C GLU A 49 -3.71 -5.03 -49.20
N ILE A 50 -4.59 -5.19 -48.20
CA ILE A 50 -5.61 -4.20 -47.84
C ILE A 50 -5.26 -3.54 -46.50
N PHE A 51 -5.10 -2.22 -46.52
CA PHE A 51 -4.90 -1.40 -45.33
C PHE A 51 -6.20 -0.69 -44.96
N ILE A 52 -6.45 -0.50 -43.66
CA ILE A 52 -7.65 0.18 -43.17
C ILE A 52 -7.23 1.49 -42.49
N ALA A 53 -7.79 2.61 -42.96
CA ALA A 53 -7.76 3.90 -42.29
C ALA A 53 -9.14 4.21 -41.72
N LYS A 54 -9.19 4.74 -40.50
CA LYS A 54 -10.45 5.09 -39.84
C LYS A 54 -10.35 6.47 -39.23
N GLY A 55 -11.26 7.36 -39.63
CA GLY A 55 -11.45 8.68 -39.03
C GLY A 55 -12.80 8.77 -38.37
N THR A 56 -12.87 9.47 -37.24
CA THR A 56 -14.13 9.78 -36.56
C THR A 56 -14.14 11.27 -36.25
N THR A 57 -15.17 11.97 -36.71
CA THR A 57 -15.39 13.39 -36.47
C THR A 57 -16.75 13.63 -35.81
N THR A 58 -16.83 14.59 -34.90
CA THR A 58 -18.09 15.00 -34.26
C THR A 58 -18.76 16.09 -35.10
N LYS A 59 -19.94 15.81 -35.67
CA LYS A 59 -20.73 16.79 -36.44
C LYS A 59 -21.57 17.67 -35.53
N GLU A 60 -22.22 17.06 -34.53
CA GLU A 60 -23.03 17.76 -33.54
C GLU A 60 -22.60 17.32 -32.15
N ARG A 61 -22.31 18.29 -31.28
CA ARG A 61 -21.76 17.99 -29.96
C ARG A 61 -22.81 17.51 -28.97
N GLY A 62 -24.07 17.93 -29.08
CA GLY A 62 -25.16 17.53 -28.19
C GLY A 62 -24.78 17.57 -26.69
N TRP A 63 -25.11 16.50 -25.97
CA TRP A 63 -24.80 16.30 -24.55
C TRP A 63 -23.31 16.40 -24.20
N HIS A 64 -22.39 16.26 -25.17
CA HIS A 64 -20.95 16.38 -24.89
C HIS A 64 -20.61 17.73 -24.25
N VAL A 65 -21.25 18.81 -24.69
CA VAL A 65 -21.03 20.17 -24.16
C VAL A 65 -21.38 20.24 -22.67
N LEU A 66 -22.44 19.54 -22.26
CA LEU A 66 -22.91 19.51 -20.87
C LEU A 66 -22.00 18.67 -19.96
N TYR A 67 -21.20 17.76 -20.53
CA TYR A 67 -20.37 16.83 -19.77
C TYR A 67 -18.86 17.11 -19.84
N GLU A 68 -18.42 18.20 -20.47
CA GLU A 68 -17.01 18.60 -20.46
C GLU A 68 -16.51 18.94 -19.04
N PRO A 69 -15.28 18.56 -18.64
CA PRO A 69 -14.21 17.94 -19.44
C PRO A 69 -14.19 16.40 -19.33
N TYR A 70 -15.26 15.76 -18.84
CA TYR A 70 -15.29 14.32 -18.59
C TYR A 70 -15.55 13.46 -19.83
N VAL A 71 -15.76 14.13 -20.97
CA VAL A 71 -15.87 13.52 -22.29
C VAL A 71 -14.48 13.42 -22.90
N ASN A 72 -14.00 12.20 -23.15
CA ASN A 72 -12.73 11.96 -23.83
C ASN A 72 -13.01 11.38 -25.23
N LEU A 73 -13.01 12.25 -26.23
CA LEU A 73 -13.24 11.89 -27.62
C LEU A 73 -11.91 11.95 -28.37
N LYS A 74 -11.60 10.88 -29.10
CA LYS A 74 -10.60 10.95 -30.16
C LYS A 74 -11.29 11.45 -31.42
N GLU A 75 -10.81 12.58 -31.92
CA GLU A 75 -11.17 13.15 -33.20
C GLU A 75 -10.02 12.84 -34.16
N GLU A 76 -10.33 12.14 -35.24
CA GLU A 76 -9.36 11.79 -36.27
C GLU A 76 -10.02 12.10 -37.60
N GLU A 77 -9.62 13.20 -38.22
CA GLU A 77 -10.17 13.64 -39.50
C GLU A 77 -9.37 13.00 -40.63
N LEU A 78 -10.08 12.33 -41.54
CA LEU A 78 -9.51 11.86 -42.79
C LEU A 78 -9.73 12.92 -43.86
N PRO A 79 -8.79 13.09 -44.81
CA PRO A 79 -9.02 13.95 -45.95
C PRO A 79 -10.23 13.45 -46.76
N PRO A 80 -10.87 14.31 -47.56
CA PRO A 80 -11.90 13.89 -48.49
C PRO A 80 -11.31 12.88 -49.48
N LEU A 81 -11.96 11.72 -49.61
CA LEU A 81 -11.52 10.59 -50.42
C LEU A 81 -12.74 10.01 -51.16
N ALA A 82 -12.56 9.63 -52.42
CA ALA A 82 -13.55 8.96 -53.25
C ALA A 82 -13.08 7.54 -53.62
N ALA A 83 -14.04 6.66 -53.93
CA ALA A 83 -13.72 5.33 -54.43
C ALA A 83 -13.03 5.44 -55.80
N GLY A 84 -11.85 4.83 -55.92
CA GLY A 84 -11.02 4.89 -57.13
C GLY A 84 -9.90 5.93 -57.08
N ASP A 85 -9.80 6.73 -56.01
CA ASP A 85 -8.68 7.66 -55.82
C ASP A 85 -7.33 6.92 -55.74
N GLU A 86 -6.34 7.39 -56.49
CA GLU A 86 -4.98 6.90 -56.41
C GLU A 86 -4.19 7.63 -55.31
N ILE A 87 -3.57 6.86 -54.41
CA ILE A 87 -2.85 7.42 -53.25
C ILE A 87 -1.35 7.17 -53.40
N VAL A 88 -0.56 8.24 -53.26
CA VAL A 88 0.91 8.14 -53.26
C VAL A 88 1.43 7.71 -51.88
N ILE A 89 2.09 6.55 -51.83
CA ILE A 89 2.70 6.04 -50.60
C ILE A 89 3.98 6.82 -50.29
N LYS A 90 3.93 7.68 -49.27
CA LYS A 90 5.10 8.47 -48.83
C LYS A 90 6.11 7.68 -48.01
N LYS A 91 5.62 6.76 -47.15
CA LYS A 91 6.45 6.01 -46.21
C LYS A 91 5.76 4.72 -45.79
N ILE A 92 6.51 3.62 -45.78
CA ILE A 92 6.09 2.34 -45.19
C ILE A 92 6.89 2.16 -43.91
N THR A 93 6.20 1.91 -42.80
CA THR A 93 6.84 1.68 -41.49
C THR A 93 6.52 0.28 -41.01
N LEU A 94 7.53 -0.58 -40.92
CA LEU A 94 7.39 -1.89 -40.30
C LEU A 94 7.52 -1.74 -38.78
N LEU A 95 6.43 -1.98 -38.05
CA LEU A 95 6.40 -1.89 -36.59
C LEU A 95 6.62 -3.27 -35.97
N LYS A 96 7.69 -3.42 -35.20
CA LYS A 96 7.84 -4.56 -34.29
C LYS A 96 7.03 -4.29 -33.02
N LYS A 97 5.99 -5.08 -32.78
CA LYS A 97 5.14 -5.00 -31.58
C LYS A 97 5.24 -6.29 -30.78
N GLU A 98 4.96 -6.19 -29.49
CA GLU A 98 4.85 -7.32 -28.57
C GLU A 98 3.45 -7.39 -27.98
N THR A 99 3.01 -8.60 -27.62
CA THR A 99 1.75 -8.80 -26.91
C THR A 99 1.85 -8.17 -25.53
N GLN A 100 0.89 -7.30 -25.20
CA GLN A 100 0.84 -6.69 -23.87
C GLN A 100 0.15 -7.64 -22.88
N PRO A 101 0.65 -7.77 -21.65
CA PRO A 101 -0.04 -8.53 -20.62
C PRO A 101 -1.37 -7.84 -20.24
N PRO A 102 -2.31 -8.58 -19.61
CA PRO A 102 -3.53 -8.00 -19.09
C PRO A 102 -3.23 -6.82 -18.17
N LYS A 103 -4.01 -5.74 -18.32
CA LYS A 103 -3.88 -4.57 -17.45
C LYS A 103 -4.20 -4.97 -16.02
N ARG A 104 -3.38 -4.50 -15.07
CA ARG A 104 -3.68 -4.64 -13.65
C ARG A 104 -4.95 -3.86 -13.30
N TYR A 105 -5.64 -4.32 -12.28
CA TYR A 105 -6.78 -3.59 -11.74
C TYR A 105 -6.33 -2.28 -11.08
N THR A 106 -7.05 -1.21 -11.31
CA THR A 106 -7.15 -0.05 -10.41
C THR A 106 -8.31 -0.25 -9.43
N GLU A 107 -8.40 0.59 -8.38
CA GLU A 107 -9.54 0.59 -7.45
C GLU A 107 -10.88 0.61 -8.20
N SER A 108 -11.05 1.54 -9.15
CA SER A 108 -12.30 1.67 -9.91
C SER A 108 -12.59 0.44 -10.79
N SER A 109 -11.57 -0.15 -11.41
CA SER A 109 -11.78 -1.37 -12.21
C SER A 109 -12.03 -2.60 -11.35
N LEU A 110 -11.48 -2.65 -10.12
CA LEU A 110 -11.75 -3.73 -9.18
C LEU A 110 -13.18 -3.63 -8.63
N VAL A 111 -13.68 -2.41 -8.33
CA VAL A 111 -15.10 -2.21 -7.99
C VAL A 111 -16.00 -2.73 -9.11
N LYS A 112 -15.68 -2.43 -10.37
CA LYS A 112 -16.43 -2.93 -11.53
C LYS A 112 -16.36 -4.45 -11.67
N GLU A 113 -15.21 -5.05 -11.39
CA GLU A 113 -15.06 -6.50 -11.44
C GLU A 113 -15.85 -7.19 -10.31
N LEU A 114 -15.81 -6.66 -9.08
CA LEU A 114 -16.64 -7.13 -7.96
C LEU A 114 -18.13 -7.02 -8.29
N GLU A 115 -18.55 -5.89 -8.88
CA GLU A 115 -19.93 -5.70 -9.34
C GLU A 115 -20.34 -6.72 -10.40
N LYS A 116 -19.50 -6.92 -11.41
CA LYS A 116 -19.74 -7.89 -12.48
C LYS A 116 -19.89 -9.32 -11.94
N ARG A 117 -19.17 -9.66 -10.87
CA ARG A 117 -19.22 -10.97 -10.22
C ARG A 117 -20.31 -11.08 -9.14
N GLY A 118 -21.00 -10.00 -8.81
CA GLY A 118 -22.00 -9.99 -7.73
C GLY A 118 -21.37 -10.14 -6.34
N LEU A 119 -20.15 -9.66 -6.15
CA LEU A 119 -19.42 -9.74 -4.88
C LEU A 119 -19.53 -8.41 -4.12
N GLY A 120 -20.14 -8.46 -2.95
CA GLY A 120 -20.45 -7.31 -2.13
C GLY A 120 -21.49 -6.38 -2.75
N THR A 121 -22.01 -5.50 -1.92
CA THR A 121 -23.03 -4.51 -2.26
C THR A 121 -22.42 -3.17 -2.69
N LYS A 122 -23.26 -2.29 -3.25
CA LYS A 122 -22.85 -0.91 -3.65
C LYS A 122 -22.21 -0.13 -2.49
N SER A 123 -22.59 -0.40 -1.25
CA SER A 123 -22.08 0.27 -0.06
C SER A 123 -20.80 -0.35 0.51
N THR A 124 -20.47 -1.61 0.18
CA THR A 124 -19.37 -2.35 0.81
C THR A 124 -18.12 -2.45 -0.05
N ARG A 125 -18.24 -2.43 -1.38
CA ARG A 125 -17.09 -2.61 -2.31
C ARG A 125 -15.94 -1.64 -2.09
N ALA A 126 -16.23 -0.36 -1.82
CA ALA A 126 -15.20 0.62 -1.51
C ALA A 126 -14.44 0.28 -0.21
N ALA A 127 -15.18 -0.09 0.84
CA ALA A 127 -14.61 -0.47 2.13
C ALA A 127 -13.82 -1.79 2.06
N ILE A 128 -14.24 -2.75 1.21
CA ILE A 128 -13.49 -3.98 0.94
C ILE A 128 -12.10 -3.63 0.39
N ILE A 129 -12.04 -2.79 -0.64
CA ILE A 129 -10.76 -2.38 -1.26
C ILE A 129 -9.88 -1.64 -0.25
N GLU A 130 -10.44 -0.72 0.52
CA GLU A 130 -9.70 -0.02 1.57
C GLU A 130 -9.13 -1.00 2.61
N THR A 131 -9.92 -1.99 3.02
CA THR A 131 -9.47 -3.03 3.95
C THR A 131 -8.30 -3.84 3.39
N LEU A 132 -8.30 -4.16 2.10
CA LEU A 132 -7.19 -4.87 1.45
C LEU A 132 -5.88 -4.06 1.51
N PHE A 133 -5.96 -2.73 1.33
CA PHE A 133 -4.80 -1.83 1.48
C PHE A 133 -4.35 -1.71 2.93
N GLN A 134 -5.28 -1.48 3.86
CA GLN A 134 -4.98 -1.32 5.28
C GLN A 134 -4.30 -2.57 5.86
N ARG A 135 -4.71 -3.76 5.41
CA ARG A 135 -4.10 -5.05 5.81
C ARG A 135 -2.82 -5.39 5.04
N GLY A 136 -2.43 -4.57 4.05
CA GLY A 136 -1.22 -4.78 3.27
C GLY A 136 -1.28 -5.98 2.33
N TYR A 137 -2.47 -6.42 1.92
CA TYR A 137 -2.65 -7.50 0.95
C TYR A 137 -2.46 -7.03 -0.49
N VAL A 138 -2.76 -5.75 -0.73
CA VAL A 138 -2.52 -5.08 -2.01
C VAL A 138 -1.77 -3.76 -1.78
N ALA A 139 -1.04 -3.31 -2.79
CA ALA A 139 -0.29 -2.06 -2.78
C ALA A 139 -0.38 -1.35 -4.14
N GLU A 140 0.04 -0.08 -4.13
CA GLU A 140 0.13 0.81 -5.31
C GLU A 140 -1.21 1.19 -5.95
N LYS A 141 -1.18 2.15 -6.91
CA LYS A 141 -2.36 2.61 -7.66
C LYS A 141 -2.80 1.62 -8.74
N SER A 142 -1.84 0.97 -9.39
CA SER A 142 -2.10 -0.22 -10.21
C SER A 142 -1.96 -1.41 -9.28
N LEU A 143 -3.09 -1.94 -8.81
CA LEU A 143 -3.14 -2.89 -7.71
C LEU A 143 -2.18 -4.05 -7.95
N GLN A 144 -1.25 -4.20 -7.02
CA GLN A 144 -0.34 -5.33 -6.96
C GLN A 144 -0.66 -6.13 -5.70
N ALA A 145 -0.91 -7.43 -5.88
CA ALA A 145 -0.99 -8.34 -4.75
C ALA A 145 0.40 -8.42 -4.09
N THR A 146 0.46 -8.15 -2.80
CA THR A 146 1.71 -8.29 -2.03
C THR A 146 2.03 -9.76 -1.85
N LYS A 147 3.28 -10.06 -1.46
CA LYS A 147 3.66 -11.45 -1.11
C LYS A 147 2.77 -12.04 -0.02
N LEU A 148 2.41 -11.21 0.96
CA LEU A 148 1.46 -11.58 2.01
C LEU A 148 0.09 -11.92 1.42
N GLY A 149 -0.46 -11.07 0.56
CA GLY A 149 -1.75 -11.31 -0.10
C GLY A 149 -1.79 -12.59 -0.92
N ILE A 150 -0.78 -12.80 -1.79
CA ILE A 150 -0.65 -14.00 -2.62
C ILE A 150 -0.57 -15.25 -1.73
N ARG A 151 0.23 -15.21 -0.68
CA ARG A 151 0.44 -16.36 0.19
C ARG A 151 -0.79 -16.69 1.03
N ILE A 152 -1.53 -15.69 1.52
CA ILE A 152 -2.82 -15.91 2.19
C ILE A 152 -3.77 -16.64 1.27
N VAL A 153 -3.96 -16.16 0.04
CA VAL A 153 -4.84 -16.81 -0.94
C VAL A 153 -4.35 -18.22 -1.27
N THR A 154 -3.05 -18.42 -1.44
CA THR A 154 -2.46 -19.74 -1.73
C THR A 154 -2.72 -20.75 -0.61
N VAL A 155 -2.50 -20.35 0.65
CA VAL A 155 -2.70 -21.22 1.81
C VAL A 155 -4.19 -21.52 2.01
N LEU A 156 -5.05 -20.51 1.91
CA LEU A 156 -6.50 -20.72 2.03
C LEU A 156 -7.05 -21.57 0.89
N SER A 157 -6.58 -21.40 -0.34
CA SER A 157 -6.96 -22.25 -1.48
C SER A 157 -6.60 -23.72 -1.24
N LYS A 158 -5.47 -23.97 -0.59
CA LYS A 158 -4.97 -25.32 -0.31
C LYS A 158 -5.72 -26.03 0.82
N TYR A 159 -6.01 -25.33 1.91
CA TYR A 159 -6.53 -25.94 3.14
C TYR A 159 -8.02 -25.65 3.37
N SER A 160 -8.55 -24.55 2.85
CA SER A 160 -9.95 -24.16 3.06
C SER A 160 -10.48 -23.38 1.85
N PRO A 161 -10.60 -24.03 0.67
CA PRO A 161 -11.06 -23.37 -0.56
C PRO A 161 -12.48 -22.81 -0.42
N GLU A 162 -13.32 -23.44 0.40
CA GLU A 162 -14.70 -23.01 0.71
C GLU A 162 -14.75 -21.59 1.33
N ILE A 163 -13.73 -21.16 2.09
CA ILE A 163 -13.69 -19.81 2.70
C ILE A 163 -13.50 -18.70 1.66
N ILE A 164 -12.81 -19.00 0.56
CA ILE A 164 -12.47 -18.02 -0.47
C ILE A 164 -13.33 -18.17 -1.73
N ASP A 165 -14.37 -19.00 -1.66
CA ASP A 165 -15.25 -19.25 -2.78
C ASP A 165 -16.13 -18.02 -3.08
N GLU A 166 -16.05 -17.57 -4.32
CA GLU A 166 -16.82 -16.43 -4.82
C GLU A 166 -18.31 -16.77 -4.89
N GLN A 167 -18.67 -18.02 -5.19
CA GLN A 167 -20.08 -18.43 -5.29
C GLN A 167 -20.76 -18.44 -3.92
N LEU A 168 -20.08 -18.95 -2.90
CA LEU A 168 -20.56 -18.87 -1.52
C LEU A 168 -20.78 -17.42 -1.07
N THR A 169 -19.82 -16.54 -1.38
CA THR A 169 -19.92 -15.12 -1.03
C THR A 169 -21.13 -14.46 -1.72
N LYS A 170 -21.28 -14.68 -3.03
CA LYS A 170 -22.42 -14.17 -3.82
C LYS A 170 -23.75 -14.67 -3.29
N ARG A 171 -23.84 -15.96 -2.93
CA ARG A 171 -25.04 -16.53 -2.33
C ARG A 171 -25.44 -15.83 -1.04
N PHE A 172 -24.48 -15.50 -0.16
CA PHE A 172 -24.79 -14.75 1.06
C PHE A 172 -25.27 -13.33 0.77
N ASP A 173 -24.69 -12.65 -0.23
CA ASP A 173 -25.21 -11.34 -0.66
C ASP A 173 -26.65 -11.45 -1.20
N GLU A 174 -26.94 -12.48 -2.01
CA GLU A 174 -28.30 -12.75 -2.53
C GLU A 174 -29.29 -13.11 -1.42
N ASP A 175 -28.89 -13.92 -0.44
CA ASP A 175 -29.72 -14.26 0.71
C ASP A 175 -30.10 -12.99 1.50
N MET A 176 -29.19 -12.02 1.66
CA MET A 176 -29.52 -10.72 2.29
C MET A 176 -30.52 -9.91 1.46
N GLU A 177 -30.45 -9.96 0.13
CA GLU A 177 -31.44 -9.31 -0.74
C GLU A 177 -32.83 -9.94 -0.58
N LEU A 178 -32.92 -11.26 -0.41
CA LEU A 178 -34.19 -11.95 -0.17
C LEU A 178 -34.87 -11.53 1.14
N ILE A 179 -34.09 -11.16 2.17
CA ILE A 179 -34.62 -10.59 3.43
C ILE A 179 -35.20 -9.20 3.16
N ILE A 180 -34.46 -8.36 2.43
CA ILE A 180 -34.89 -6.98 2.10
C ILE A 180 -36.19 -6.99 1.28
N GLU A 181 -36.33 -7.95 0.37
CA GLU A 181 -37.52 -8.12 -0.47
C GLU A 181 -38.67 -8.88 0.21
N ASP A 182 -38.52 -9.24 1.49
CA ASP A 182 -39.49 -10.03 2.27
C ASP A 182 -39.87 -11.38 1.62
N LYS A 183 -38.92 -11.97 0.87
CA LYS A 183 -39.08 -13.26 0.17
C LYS A 183 -38.68 -14.46 1.02
N LYS A 184 -37.83 -14.26 2.03
CA LYS A 184 -37.40 -15.28 2.98
C LYS A 184 -37.29 -14.69 4.38
N LYS A 185 -37.53 -15.53 5.39
CA LYS A 185 -37.38 -15.13 6.79
C LYS A 185 -35.91 -15.06 7.18
N GLU A 186 -35.56 -14.04 7.95
CA GLU A 186 -34.21 -13.84 8.49
C GLU A 186 -33.69 -15.08 9.24
N GLU A 187 -34.53 -15.68 10.10
CA GLU A 187 -34.14 -16.85 10.91
C GLU A 187 -33.70 -18.04 10.04
N GLU A 188 -34.43 -18.35 8.97
CA GLU A 188 -34.12 -19.44 8.05
C GLU A 188 -32.76 -19.24 7.36
N ILE A 189 -32.50 -18.01 6.91
CA ILE A 189 -31.24 -17.65 6.25
C ILE A 189 -30.07 -17.70 7.24
N LEU A 190 -30.25 -17.16 8.44
CA LEU A 190 -29.21 -17.15 9.47
C LEU A 190 -28.84 -18.56 9.91
N ASP A 191 -29.81 -19.46 10.08
CA ASP A 191 -29.55 -20.84 10.47
C ASP A 191 -28.84 -21.61 9.35
N GLY A 192 -29.28 -21.44 8.10
CA GLY A 192 -28.57 -22.01 6.94
C GLY A 192 -27.13 -21.49 6.82
N ALA A 193 -26.90 -20.20 7.06
CA ALA A 193 -25.56 -19.62 7.04
C ALA A 193 -24.68 -20.16 8.18
N LYS A 194 -25.22 -20.32 9.40
CA LYS A 194 -24.50 -20.92 10.53
C LYS A 194 -24.08 -22.35 10.23
N ASP A 195 -24.93 -23.15 9.62
CA ASP A 195 -24.62 -24.54 9.29
C ASP A 195 -23.47 -24.63 8.30
N VAL A 196 -23.53 -23.82 7.24
CA VAL A 196 -22.45 -23.74 6.23
C VAL A 196 -21.14 -23.28 6.89
N LEU A 197 -21.17 -22.20 7.66
CA LEU A 197 -19.98 -21.68 8.33
C LEU A 197 -19.41 -22.66 9.36
N THR A 198 -20.26 -23.35 10.12
CA THR A 198 -19.84 -24.37 11.08
C THR A 198 -19.11 -25.51 10.39
N GLY A 199 -19.60 -25.97 9.24
CA GLY A 199 -18.93 -27.00 8.44
C GLY A 199 -17.54 -26.56 7.98
N ILE A 200 -17.45 -25.35 7.43
CA ILE A 200 -16.20 -24.76 6.94
C ILE A 200 -15.19 -24.57 8.07
N LEU A 201 -15.60 -23.95 9.18
CA LEU A 201 -14.75 -23.65 10.33
C LEU A 201 -14.27 -24.94 11.01
N THR A 202 -15.08 -26.00 11.02
CA THR A 202 -14.67 -27.31 11.55
C THR A 202 -13.54 -27.91 10.72
N LYS A 203 -13.61 -27.83 9.39
CA LYS A 203 -12.53 -28.27 8.48
C LYS A 203 -11.28 -27.41 8.68
N PHE A 204 -11.44 -26.09 8.75
CA PHE A 204 -10.35 -25.15 9.02
C PHE A 204 -9.62 -25.49 10.32
N ARG A 205 -10.38 -25.72 11.41
CA ARG A 205 -9.83 -26.02 12.74
C ARG A 205 -8.99 -27.30 12.76
N LYS A 206 -9.34 -28.32 11.96
CA LYS A 206 -8.53 -29.55 11.83
C LYS A 206 -7.15 -29.27 11.22
N GLN A 207 -7.01 -28.23 10.41
CA GLN A 207 -5.78 -27.87 9.69
C GLN A 207 -5.12 -26.59 10.20
N GLU A 208 -5.65 -26.01 11.29
CA GLU A 208 -5.24 -24.72 11.84
C GLU A 208 -3.73 -24.62 12.08
N LYS A 209 -3.11 -25.68 12.61
CA LYS A 209 -1.65 -25.71 12.87
C LYS A 209 -0.84 -25.60 11.59
N SER A 210 -1.23 -26.31 10.53
CA SER A 210 -0.55 -26.30 9.24
C SER A 210 -0.73 -24.96 8.53
N ILE A 211 -1.96 -24.42 8.55
CA ILE A 211 -2.27 -23.07 8.04
C ILE A 211 -1.43 -22.03 8.76
N GLY A 212 -1.41 -22.07 10.10
CA GLY A 212 -0.65 -21.14 10.93
C GLY A 212 0.86 -21.21 10.70
N ALA A 213 1.42 -22.39 10.45
CA ALA A 213 2.83 -22.55 10.13
C ALA A 213 3.18 -21.88 8.79
N GLU A 214 2.44 -22.19 7.71
CA GLU A 214 2.71 -21.63 6.37
C GLU A 214 2.46 -20.11 6.29
N LEU A 215 1.50 -19.59 7.06
CA LEU A 215 1.25 -18.15 7.16
C LEU A 215 2.30 -17.43 8.01
N ARG A 216 2.82 -18.08 9.05
CA ARG A 216 3.89 -17.51 9.89
C ARG A 216 5.16 -17.29 9.08
N GLU A 217 5.55 -18.26 8.27
CA GLU A 217 6.70 -18.13 7.36
C GLU A 217 6.52 -16.93 6.43
N ALA A 218 5.33 -16.76 5.85
CA ALA A 218 5.00 -15.65 4.96
C ALA A 218 5.12 -14.28 5.65
N TRP A 219 4.59 -14.21 6.87
CA TRP A 219 4.61 -13.00 7.69
C TRP A 219 6.04 -12.66 8.12
N GLN A 220 6.82 -13.66 8.54
CA GLN A 220 8.23 -13.50 8.87
C GLN A 220 9.05 -13.05 7.66
N GLU A 221 8.88 -13.68 6.49
CA GLU A 221 9.64 -13.29 5.29
C GLU A 221 9.33 -11.87 4.82
N THR A 222 8.06 -11.44 4.95
CA THR A 222 7.61 -10.09 4.56
C THR A 222 8.07 -9.04 5.57
N GLN A 223 7.90 -9.30 6.87
CA GLN A 223 8.44 -8.43 7.92
C GLN A 223 9.95 -8.33 7.84
N ASP A 224 10.65 -9.46 7.69
CA ASP A 224 12.10 -9.48 7.65
C ASP A 224 12.59 -8.68 6.45
N LYS A 225 12.00 -8.79 5.26
CA LYS A 225 12.38 -7.95 4.12
C LYS A 225 12.15 -6.46 4.35
N GLN A 226 11.01 -6.05 4.89
CA GLN A 226 10.69 -4.63 5.14
C GLN A 226 11.46 -4.04 6.33
N ASN A 227 11.87 -4.88 7.28
CA ASN A 227 12.59 -4.49 8.48
C ASN A 227 14.09 -4.80 8.42
N THR A 228 14.59 -5.34 7.30
CA THR A 228 16.02 -5.62 7.11
C THR A 228 16.75 -4.30 6.89
N LEU A 229 17.77 -4.04 7.70
CA LEU A 229 18.65 -2.88 7.51
C LEU A 229 19.81 -3.20 6.57
N GLY A 230 20.27 -4.44 6.54
CA GLY A 230 21.45 -4.88 5.78
C GLY A 230 22.19 -6.01 6.48
N ASP A 231 23.41 -6.30 6.02
CA ASP A 231 24.21 -7.40 6.54
C ASP A 231 24.70 -7.14 7.97
N CYS A 232 24.82 -8.21 8.76
CA CYS A 232 25.33 -8.12 10.12
C CYS A 232 26.85 -7.88 10.09
N PRO A 233 27.35 -6.79 10.70
CA PRO A 233 28.79 -6.49 10.71
C PRO A 233 29.60 -7.49 11.55
N ILE A 234 28.95 -8.24 12.45
CA ILE A 234 29.61 -9.17 13.38
C ILE A 234 29.73 -10.56 12.77
N CYS A 235 28.61 -11.19 12.36
CA CYS A 235 28.67 -12.55 11.81
C CYS A 235 28.90 -12.59 10.29
N LYS A 236 28.66 -11.49 9.56
CA LYS A 236 28.73 -11.35 8.09
C LYS A 236 27.92 -12.36 7.26
N LYS A 237 27.27 -13.34 7.89
CA LYS A 237 26.44 -14.37 7.28
C LYS A 237 24.95 -14.06 7.39
N GLY A 238 24.54 -13.40 8.48
CA GLY A 238 23.15 -13.03 8.74
C GLY A 238 22.85 -11.57 8.41
N LYS A 239 21.57 -11.20 8.47
CA LYS A 239 21.05 -9.83 8.26
C LYS A 239 20.53 -9.23 9.55
N LEU A 240 20.66 -7.92 9.70
CA LEU A 240 20.08 -7.17 10.81
C LEU A 240 18.63 -6.79 10.49
N VAL A 241 17.71 -7.12 11.39
CA VAL A 241 16.27 -6.91 11.25
C VAL A 241 15.69 -6.20 12.46
N ILE A 242 14.75 -5.27 12.24
CA ILE A 242 13.96 -4.66 13.31
C ILE A 242 12.93 -5.68 13.82
N LYS A 243 13.02 -6.04 15.10
CA LYS A 243 12.10 -6.96 15.79
C LYS A 243 11.40 -6.27 16.96
N LYS A 244 10.26 -6.81 17.36
CA LYS A 244 9.50 -6.37 18.54
C LYS A 244 9.79 -7.30 19.72
N GLY A 245 10.24 -6.74 20.84
CA GLY A 245 10.51 -7.47 22.08
C GLY A 245 9.68 -6.94 23.26
N LYS A 246 9.90 -7.50 24.45
CA LYS A 246 9.20 -7.12 25.69
C LYS A 246 9.36 -5.63 26.04
N TYR A 247 10.51 -5.05 25.73
CA TYR A 247 10.87 -3.66 26.07
C TYR A 247 10.76 -2.69 24.89
N GLY A 248 10.08 -3.08 23.81
CA GLY A 248 9.91 -2.27 22.60
C GLY A 248 10.65 -2.83 21.38
N LEU A 249 10.79 -1.98 20.35
CA LEU A 249 11.49 -2.34 19.12
C LEU A 249 13.00 -2.37 19.34
N PHE A 250 13.68 -3.32 18.71
CA PHE A 250 15.14 -3.47 18.73
C PHE A 250 15.61 -4.07 17.41
N ILE A 251 16.90 -3.98 17.12
CA ILE A 251 17.52 -4.64 15.97
C ILE A 251 18.18 -5.92 16.45
N ALA A 252 18.01 -7.02 15.73
CA ALA A 252 18.70 -8.29 16.00
C ALA A 252 19.19 -8.92 14.70
N CYS A 253 20.23 -9.76 14.80
CA CYS A 253 20.58 -10.65 13.71
C CYS A 253 19.49 -11.73 13.52
N ASN A 254 19.16 -12.06 12.26
CA ASN A 254 18.24 -13.15 11.94
C ASN A 254 18.81 -14.55 12.21
N GLN A 255 20.13 -14.68 12.39
CA GLN A 255 20.84 -15.94 12.60
C GLN A 255 20.93 -16.36 14.09
N TYR A 256 19.94 -16.01 14.91
CA TYR A 256 19.88 -16.51 16.29
C TYR A 256 19.53 -18.01 16.27
N PRO A 257 20.18 -18.89 17.07
CA PRO A 257 21.08 -18.61 18.20
C PRO A 257 22.56 -18.43 17.87
N GLU A 258 22.99 -18.68 16.62
CA GLU A 258 24.41 -18.59 16.21
C GLU A 258 24.97 -17.16 16.31
N CYS A 259 24.12 -16.13 16.18
CA CYS A 259 24.48 -14.74 16.36
C CYS A 259 23.50 -14.03 17.31
N THR A 260 24.01 -13.61 18.48
CA THR A 260 23.26 -12.90 19.53
C THR A 260 23.34 -11.37 19.42
N THR A 261 23.83 -10.87 18.29
CA THR A 261 24.02 -9.42 18.07
C THR A 261 22.69 -8.69 18.11
N THR A 262 22.59 -7.70 19.00
CA THR A 262 21.41 -6.84 19.13
C THR A 262 21.81 -5.37 19.27
N PHE A 263 20.99 -4.46 18.73
CA PHE A 263 21.13 -3.02 18.90
C PHE A 263 19.82 -2.42 19.42
N LYS A 264 19.93 -1.48 20.36
CA LYS A 264 18.77 -0.76 20.90
C LYS A 264 18.31 0.29 19.89
N LEU A 265 17.01 0.40 19.71
CA LEU A 265 16.40 1.47 18.91
C LEU A 265 15.93 2.63 19.80
N PRO A 266 15.83 3.84 19.24
CA PRO A 266 15.14 4.93 19.91
C PRO A 266 13.68 4.57 20.14
N GLN A 267 13.19 4.86 21.35
CA GLN A 267 11.77 4.63 21.69
C GLN A 267 10.86 5.78 21.22
N ASN A 268 11.43 6.91 20.80
CA ASN A 268 10.71 8.13 20.46
C ASN A 268 10.72 8.35 18.93
N GLY A 269 9.65 7.91 18.27
CA GLY A 269 9.43 8.10 16.83
C GLY A 269 9.22 6.80 16.07
N LEU A 270 8.77 6.92 14.82
CA LEU A 270 8.66 5.78 13.91
C LEU A 270 10.04 5.50 13.31
N VAL A 271 10.53 4.28 13.46
CA VAL A 271 11.84 3.85 12.94
C VAL A 271 11.63 3.01 11.67
N LYS A 272 12.39 3.33 10.62
CA LYS A 272 12.43 2.58 9.36
C LYS A 272 13.88 2.30 8.95
N PRO A 273 14.18 1.28 8.13
CA PRO A 273 15.46 1.18 7.45
C PRO A 273 15.74 2.45 6.63
N ALA A 274 16.99 2.91 6.62
CA ALA A 274 17.39 4.10 5.84
C ALA A 274 17.95 3.76 4.45
N ASP A 275 18.03 2.46 4.09
CA ASP A 275 18.68 1.92 2.90
C ASP A 275 20.06 2.55 2.65
N ALA A 276 20.80 2.76 3.74
CA ALA A 276 22.10 3.42 3.73
C ALA A 276 23.01 2.77 4.77
N VAL A 277 24.31 2.75 4.46
CA VAL A 277 25.37 2.34 5.38
C VAL A 277 26.11 3.57 5.89
N CYS A 278 26.56 3.52 7.14
CA CYS A 278 27.35 4.60 7.73
C CYS A 278 28.73 4.64 7.10
N GLU A 279 29.14 5.79 6.57
CA GLU A 279 30.45 5.97 5.92
C GLU A 279 31.63 5.69 6.86
N ALA A 280 31.49 5.97 8.15
CA ALA A 280 32.58 5.83 9.13
C ALA A 280 32.77 4.42 9.71
N CYS A 281 31.75 3.55 9.66
CA CYS A 281 31.84 2.22 10.27
C CYS A 281 31.16 1.11 9.45
N SER A 282 30.73 1.42 8.23
CA SER A 282 30.05 0.53 7.29
C SER A 282 28.84 -0.21 7.86
N THR A 283 28.29 0.27 8.98
CA THR A 283 27.14 -0.36 9.64
C THR A 283 25.85 0.22 9.07
N PRO A 284 24.80 -0.59 8.83
CA PRO A 284 23.51 -0.09 8.36
C PRO A 284 22.91 1.01 9.24
N MET A 285 22.20 1.94 8.61
CA MET A 285 21.57 3.09 9.27
C MET A 285 20.04 2.96 9.35
N ILE A 286 19.46 3.68 10.30
CA ILE A 286 18.01 3.80 10.49
C ILE A 286 17.53 5.22 10.21
N LEU A 287 16.28 5.34 9.77
CA LEU A 287 15.57 6.60 9.61
C LEU A 287 14.56 6.74 10.75
N VAL A 288 14.69 7.82 11.53
CA VAL A 288 13.77 8.14 12.64
C VAL A 288 12.87 9.29 12.23
N VAL A 289 11.56 9.03 12.21
CA VAL A 289 10.53 10.02 11.86
C VAL A 289 9.79 10.44 13.12
N ARG A 290 9.77 11.74 13.40
CA ARG A 290 9.04 12.32 14.54
C ARG A 290 8.06 13.39 14.06
N LYS A 291 6.97 13.57 14.79
CA LYS A 291 5.95 14.56 14.48
C LYS A 291 6.58 15.96 14.48
N LYS A 292 6.38 16.74 13.40
CA LYS A 292 6.90 18.11 13.20
C LYS A 292 8.44 18.26 13.17
N LYS A 293 9.21 17.19 13.06
CA LYS A 293 10.67 17.26 12.84
C LYS A 293 11.05 16.63 11.50
N ARG A 294 12.17 17.07 10.93
CA ARG A 294 12.73 16.43 9.73
C ARG A 294 13.17 14.99 10.06
N PRO A 295 12.96 14.02 9.16
CA PRO A 295 13.48 12.67 9.34
C PRO A 295 15.00 12.67 9.52
N GLU A 296 15.50 11.98 10.55
CA GLU A 296 16.93 11.92 10.88
C GLU A 296 17.48 10.53 10.55
N LYS A 297 18.62 10.46 9.84
CA LYS A 297 19.37 9.21 9.63
C LYS A 297 20.36 9.01 10.78
N LEU A 298 20.30 7.84 11.44
CA LEU A 298 21.18 7.52 12.57
C LEU A 298 21.92 6.20 12.31
N CYS A 299 23.20 6.18 12.61
CA CYS A 299 23.97 4.93 12.64
C CYS A 299 23.52 4.08 13.83
N ILE A 300 23.36 2.77 13.65
CA ILE A 300 22.91 1.87 14.73
C ILE A 300 24.04 1.49 15.68
N ASN A 301 25.29 1.57 15.22
CA ASN A 301 26.46 1.18 16.01
C ASN A 301 26.70 2.23 17.12
N PRO A 302 26.61 1.87 18.42
CA PRO A 302 26.93 2.78 19.52
C PRO A 302 28.42 3.12 19.58
N ALA A 303 29.29 2.24 19.09
CA ALA A 303 30.74 2.40 19.07
C ALA A 303 31.26 3.08 17.79
N CYS A 304 30.36 3.66 16.97
CA CYS A 304 30.72 4.34 15.73
C CYS A 304 31.75 5.46 15.98
N PRO A 305 32.82 5.59 15.16
CA PRO A 305 33.83 6.63 15.34
C PRO A 305 33.25 8.06 15.40
N THR A 306 32.21 8.34 14.62
CA THR A 306 31.50 9.64 14.63
C THR A 306 30.74 9.93 15.92
N LYS A 307 30.65 8.96 16.84
CA LYS A 307 29.99 9.09 18.14
C LYS A 307 30.96 9.04 19.33
N LYS A 308 32.26 8.88 19.05
CA LYS A 308 33.29 8.91 20.09
C LYS A 308 33.48 10.35 20.53
N LEU A 309 33.60 10.52 21.84
CA LEU A 309 33.90 11.81 22.45
C LEU A 309 35.24 12.33 21.95
N THR A 310 35.24 13.61 21.56
CA THR A 310 36.44 14.41 21.31
C THR A 310 37.30 14.51 22.57
N THR A 311 38.54 14.97 22.41
CA THR A 311 39.48 15.12 23.54
C THR A 311 38.96 16.09 24.60
N GLU A 312 38.17 17.09 24.20
CA GLU A 312 37.56 18.09 25.09
C GLU A 312 36.37 17.50 25.84
N GLU A 313 35.44 16.83 25.14
CA GLU A 313 34.30 16.18 25.79
C GLU A 313 34.74 15.05 26.75
N LYS A 314 35.85 14.37 26.47
CA LYS A 314 36.45 13.40 27.42
C LYS A 314 36.89 14.05 28.72
N LYS A 315 37.41 15.29 28.68
CA LYS A 315 37.79 16.04 29.89
C LYS A 315 36.54 16.46 30.67
N GLU A 316 35.50 16.93 29.98
CA GLU A 316 34.22 17.29 30.62
C GLU A 316 33.54 16.09 31.27
N VAL A 317 33.48 14.95 30.58
CA VAL A 317 32.97 13.70 31.14
C VAL A 317 33.75 13.29 32.36
N LYS A 318 35.09 13.38 32.34
CA LYS A 318 35.92 13.00 33.48
C LYS A 318 35.73 13.96 34.67
N ALA A 319 35.38 15.21 34.42
CA ALA A 319 35.07 16.21 35.45
C ALA A 319 33.62 16.12 35.98
N ALA A 320 32.69 15.56 35.20
CA ALA A 320 31.29 15.40 35.57
C ALA A 320 30.92 13.99 36.05
N ALA A 321 31.70 12.98 35.67
CA ALA A 321 31.65 11.64 36.23
C ALA A 321 31.94 11.70 37.73
N ASP A 322 31.28 10.84 38.50
CA ASP A 322 31.37 10.75 39.97
C ASP A 322 30.70 11.89 40.75
N LYS A 323 30.15 12.92 40.09
CA LYS A 323 29.25 13.87 40.75
C LYS A 323 27.95 13.18 41.21
N PRO A 324 27.40 13.57 42.38
CA PRO A 324 26.12 13.04 42.85
C PRO A 324 25.01 13.45 41.88
N CYS A 325 24.10 12.51 41.62
CA CYS A 325 22.96 12.70 40.74
C CYS A 325 22.02 13.76 41.32
N PRO A 326 21.72 14.84 40.59
CA PRO A 326 20.93 15.96 41.11
C PRO A 326 19.48 15.57 41.42
N LYS A 327 18.99 14.44 40.88
CA LYS A 327 17.61 13.98 41.08
C LYS A 327 17.43 13.11 42.33
N CYS A 328 18.42 12.29 42.68
CA CYS A 328 18.26 11.32 43.78
C CYS A 328 19.29 11.48 44.91
N GLY A 329 20.35 12.26 44.72
CA GLY A 329 21.41 12.53 45.71
C GLY A 329 22.29 11.33 46.08
N THR A 330 21.80 10.10 45.87
CA THR A 330 22.43 8.84 46.31
C THR A 330 23.17 8.09 45.22
N GLY A 331 22.90 8.38 43.95
CA GLY A 331 23.60 7.78 42.81
C GLY A 331 24.64 8.74 42.26
N THR A 332 25.64 8.25 41.56
CA THR A 332 26.64 9.05 40.85
C THR A 332 26.33 9.10 39.35
N LEU A 333 26.79 10.16 38.67
CA LEU A 333 26.69 10.23 37.21
C LEU A 333 27.77 9.33 36.58
N VAL A 334 27.34 8.43 35.70
CA VAL A 334 28.20 7.51 34.94
C VAL A 334 28.02 7.70 33.44
N LEU A 335 29.11 7.55 32.70
CA LEU A 335 29.09 7.61 31.24
C LEU A 335 28.34 6.39 30.66
N ARG A 336 27.37 6.64 29.79
CA ARG A 336 26.62 5.63 29.05
C ARG A 336 26.60 5.95 27.57
N THR A 337 26.45 4.93 26.72
CA THR A 337 26.37 5.09 25.27
C THR A 337 24.98 4.74 24.75
N SER A 338 24.48 5.50 23.79
CA SER A 338 23.20 5.29 23.12
C SER A 338 23.34 5.33 21.59
N VAL A 339 22.22 5.14 20.89
CA VAL A 339 22.12 5.34 19.45
C VAL A 339 22.45 6.78 19.04
N TYR A 340 22.26 7.75 19.93
CA TYR A 340 22.56 9.18 19.71
C TYR A 340 23.98 9.58 20.11
N GLY A 341 24.79 8.65 20.62
CA GLY A 341 26.11 8.96 21.19
C GLY A 341 26.14 8.81 22.71
N SER A 342 27.17 9.36 23.32
CA SER A 342 27.45 9.21 24.75
C SER A 342 26.67 10.24 25.58
N PHE A 343 26.26 9.87 26.80
CA PHE A 343 25.50 10.72 27.73
C PHE A 343 25.82 10.31 29.18
N LEU A 344 25.55 11.18 30.14
CA LEU A 344 25.68 10.86 31.56
C LEU A 344 24.34 10.36 32.10
N GLY A 345 24.35 9.27 32.85
CA GLY A 345 23.15 8.71 33.49
C GLY A 345 23.41 8.36 34.95
N CYS A 346 22.35 8.36 35.76
CA CYS A 346 22.46 7.96 37.16
C CYS A 346 22.87 6.48 37.31
N SER A 347 23.78 6.18 38.23
CA SER A 347 24.20 4.81 38.57
C SER A 347 23.05 3.95 39.12
N ASN A 348 22.09 4.57 39.82
CA ASN A 348 20.90 3.91 40.40
C ASN A 348 19.79 3.58 39.39
N TYR A 349 20.06 3.62 38.09
CA TYR A 349 19.12 3.12 37.08
C TYR A 349 18.87 1.60 37.28
N PRO A 350 17.62 1.11 37.26
CA PRO A 350 16.41 1.76 36.73
C PRO A 350 15.58 2.57 37.76
N LYS A 351 15.95 2.59 39.04
CA LYS A 351 15.22 3.30 40.12
C LYS A 351 15.30 4.83 39.95
N CYS A 352 16.44 5.35 39.50
CA CYS A 352 16.58 6.74 39.07
C CYS A 352 16.88 6.81 37.56
N ARG A 353 16.03 7.52 36.80
CA ARG A 353 16.13 7.66 35.32
C ARG A 353 16.69 9.01 34.87
N HIS A 354 17.45 9.69 35.73
CA HIS A 354 18.09 10.96 35.38
C HIS A 354 19.17 10.76 34.31
N THR A 355 19.17 11.63 33.31
CA THR A 355 20.14 11.63 32.20
C THR A 355 20.50 13.05 31.80
N GLU A 356 21.78 13.30 31.51
CA GLU A 356 22.32 14.56 31.02
C GLU A 356 23.05 14.30 29.69
N GLN A 357 22.78 15.12 28.68
CA GLN A 357 23.51 15.05 27.43
C GLN A 357 24.88 15.71 27.58
N LEU A 358 25.87 15.12 26.92
CA LEU A 358 27.20 15.71 26.79
C LEU A 358 27.12 16.71 25.64
N ASN A 359 26.51 17.86 25.96
CA ASN A 359 26.16 18.98 25.07
C ASN A 359 25.11 18.66 23.98
N GLY A 360 24.31 19.68 23.66
CA GLY A 360 23.04 19.60 22.91
C GLY A 360 23.15 19.60 21.39
#